data_AF-A0A7V2AJ61-F1
#
_entry.id   AF-A0A7V2AJ61-F1
#
_cell.length_a   1.000
_cell.length_b   1.000
_cell.length_c   1.000
_cell.angle_alpha   90.00
_cell.angle_beta   90.00
_cell.angle_gamma   90.00
#
_symmetry.space_group_name_H-M   'P 1'
#
loop_
_entity.id
_entity.type
_entity.pdbx_description
1 polymer ?
#
loop_
_entity_poly.entity_id
_entity_poly.type
_entity_poly.pdbx_seq_one_letter_code
_entity_poly.pdbx_strand_id
1 'polypeptide(L)'
;MNQQNSIDTLINIFQSAVSPEHINDTPEGAPSKRIINVIPEYEGRKASAGPMIAENIGLVTIRKHCLHFDKWLASLEGLANPPLVGK
;
A
#
# COMPACT_ATOMS: atom_id res chain seq x y z
N MET A 1 -7.53 18.93 14.32
CA MET A 1 -8.24 17.64 14.23
C MET A 1 -7.70 16.73 15.32
N ASN A 2 -8.52 15.98 16.05
CA ASN A 2 -7.98 14.93 16.92
C ASN A 2 -7.56 13.73 16.05
N GLN A 3 -6.73 12.82 16.59
CA GLN A 3 -6.18 11.70 15.83
C GLN A 3 -7.27 10.75 15.29
N GLN A 4 -8.37 10.58 16.03
CA GLN A 4 -9.49 9.74 15.64
C GLN A 4 -10.16 10.25 14.35
N ASN A 5 -10.43 11.56 14.26
CA ASN A 5 -11.04 12.16 13.08
C ASN A 5 -10.17 11.98 11.83
N SER A 6 -8.85 12.05 11.95
CA SER A 6 -7.92 11.76 10.83
C SER A 6 -8.02 10.30 10.39
N ILE A 7 -8.09 9.36 11.33
CA ILE A 7 -8.25 7.93 11.03
C ILE A 7 -9.58 7.68 10.31
N ASP A 8 -10.69 8.20 10.85
CA ASP A 8 -12.02 8.03 10.26
C ASP A 8 -12.08 8.61 8.83
N THR A 9 -11.41 9.75 8.61
CA THR A 9 -11.31 10.37 7.28
C THR A 9 -10.57 9.46 6.30
N LEU A 10 -9.43 8.88 6.71
CA LEU A 10 -8.68 7.94 5.86
C LEU A 10 -9.46 6.65 5.56
N ILE A 11 -10.22 6.15 6.53
CA ILE A 11 -11.12 5.00 6.33
C ILE A 11 -12.18 5.32 5.28
N ASN A 12 -12.84 6.48 5.38
CA ASN A 12 -13.86 6.90 4.40
C ASN A 12 -13.27 7.08 2.99
N ILE A 13 -12.06 7.65 2.90
CA ILE A 13 -11.33 7.77 1.63
C ILE A 13 -11.08 6.38 1.03
N PHE A 14 -10.61 5.42 1.83
CA PHE A 14 -10.40 4.05 1.36
C PHE A 14 -11.70 3.36 0.94
N GLN A 15 -12.77 3.52 1.71
CA GLN A 15 -14.09 2.92 1.41
C GLN A 15 -14.74 3.47 0.13
N SER A 16 -14.33 4.65 -0.35
CA SER A 16 -14.75 5.17 -1.65
C SER A 16 -14.11 4.47 -2.86
N ALA A 17 -13.10 3.63 -2.64
CA ALA A 17 -12.43 2.86 -3.67
C ALA A 17 -12.72 1.37 -3.52
N VAL A 18 -12.75 0.65 -4.65
CA VAL A 18 -12.98 -0.81 -4.67
C VAL A 18 -11.79 -1.58 -4.10
N SER A 19 -10.57 -1.07 -4.32
CA SER A 19 -9.33 -1.69 -3.85
C SER A 19 -8.20 -0.65 -3.76
N PRO A 20 -7.07 -0.98 -3.10
CA PRO A 20 -5.89 -0.10 -3.05
C PRO A 20 -5.36 0.31 -4.44
N GLU A 21 -5.59 -0.51 -5.47
CA GLU A 21 -5.21 -0.18 -6.85
C GLU A 21 -6.02 0.98 -7.41
N HIS A 22 -7.32 1.03 -7.10
CA HIS A 22 -8.28 2.02 -7.64
C HIS A 22 -8.23 3.38 -6.94
N ILE A 23 -7.31 3.57 -5.99
CA ILE A 23 -7.10 4.86 -5.33
C ILE A 23 -5.76 5.49 -5.73
N ASN A 24 -4.97 4.80 -6.56
CA ASN A 24 -3.62 5.19 -6.97
C ASN A 24 -3.57 5.63 -8.45
N ASP A 25 -4.53 6.46 -8.88
CA ASP A 25 -4.77 6.71 -10.31
C ASP A 25 -4.12 7.98 -10.87
N THR A 26 -3.82 8.99 -10.03
CA THR A 26 -3.24 10.26 -10.48
C THR A 26 -2.15 10.78 -9.54
N PRO A 27 -1.21 11.63 -10.02
CA PRO A 27 -0.16 12.21 -9.17
C PRO A 27 -0.72 12.98 -7.96
N GLU A 28 -1.78 13.75 -8.17
CA GLU A 28 -2.47 14.53 -7.14
C GLU A 28 -3.37 13.63 -6.27
N GLY A 29 -3.82 12.50 -6.81
CA GLY A 29 -4.65 11.50 -6.16
C GLY A 29 -3.88 10.37 -5.48
N ALA A 30 -2.55 10.38 -5.52
CA ALA A 30 -1.76 9.29 -4.97
C ALA A 30 -2.02 9.08 -3.47
N PRO A 31 -1.93 7.83 -2.95
CA PRO A 31 -2.20 7.52 -1.54
C PRO A 31 -1.41 8.41 -0.56
N SER A 32 -0.15 8.70 -0.86
CA SER A 32 0.64 9.58 0.02
C SER A 32 0.13 11.02 0.05
N LYS A 33 -0.41 11.55 -1.06
CA LYS A 33 -0.96 12.91 -1.08
C LYS A 33 -2.28 12.98 -0.31
N ARG A 34 -3.10 11.93 -0.37
CA ARG A 34 -4.30 11.78 0.47
C ARG A 34 -3.97 11.76 1.95
N ILE A 35 -2.95 10.98 2.35
CA ILE A 35 -2.51 10.91 3.74
C ILE A 35 -1.96 12.28 4.20
N ILE A 36 -1.13 12.94 3.40
CA ILE A 36 -0.58 14.27 3.73
C ILE A 36 -1.70 15.31 3.91
N ASN A 37 -2.73 15.29 3.08
CA ASN A 37 -3.86 16.22 3.22
C ASN A 37 -4.63 16.03 4.54
N VAL A 38 -4.66 14.82 5.09
CA VAL A 38 -5.38 14.48 6.34
C VAL A 38 -4.45 14.56 7.57
N ILE A 39 -3.17 14.26 7.38
CA ILE A 39 -2.10 14.18 8.39
C ILE A 39 -0.84 14.85 7.79
N PRO A 40 -0.72 16.19 7.84
CA PRO A 40 0.39 16.93 7.20
C PRO A 40 1.77 16.46 7.64
N GLU A 41 1.92 16.03 8.89
CA GLU A 41 3.17 15.56 9.48
C GLU A 41 3.64 14.23 8.85
N TYR A 42 2.83 13.56 8.04
CA TYR A 42 3.26 12.39 7.27
C TYR A 42 4.24 12.75 6.15
N GLU A 43 4.22 13.99 5.63
CA GLU A 43 5.06 14.39 4.49
C GLU A 43 6.56 14.16 4.75
N GLY A 44 7.05 14.64 5.90
CA GLY A 44 8.43 14.43 6.34
C GLY A 44 8.72 13.03 6.90
N ARG A 45 7.69 12.18 7.08
CA ARG A 45 7.81 10.87 7.72
C ARG A 45 7.57 9.70 6.78
N LYS A 46 7.21 9.94 5.52
CA LYS A 46 6.87 8.88 4.55
C LYS A 46 7.95 7.79 4.45
N ALA A 47 9.22 8.19 4.39
CA ALA A 47 10.34 7.27 4.21
C ALA A 47 10.55 6.33 5.41
N SER A 48 10.23 6.76 6.63
CA SER A 48 10.35 5.94 7.84
C SER A 48 9.04 5.23 8.20
N ALA A 49 7.91 5.95 8.12
CA ALA A 49 6.60 5.41 8.44
C ALA A 49 6.17 4.29 7.48
N GLY A 50 6.48 4.41 6.18
CA GLY A 50 6.11 3.41 5.18
C GLY A 50 6.61 2.00 5.52
N PRO A 51 7.92 1.79 5.69
CA PRO A 51 8.49 0.50 6.11
C PRO A 51 7.93 -0.01 7.44
N MET A 52 7.81 0.84 8.45
CA MET A 52 7.28 0.44 9.78
C MET A 52 5.82 -0.02 9.71
N ILE A 53 4.99 0.67 8.91
CA ILE A 53 3.60 0.28 8.68
C ILE A 53 3.54 -1.05 7.91
N ALA A 54 4.33 -1.21 6.86
CA ALA A 54 4.37 -2.45 6.08
C ALA A 54 4.82 -3.66 6.91
N GLU A 55 5.82 -3.47 7.78
CA GLU A 55 6.28 -4.47 8.75
C GLU A 55 5.15 -4.88 9.70
N ASN A 56 4.42 -3.90 10.25
CA ASN A 56 3.31 -4.15 11.16
C ASN A 56 2.13 -4.90 10.48
N ILE A 57 1.76 -4.50 9.26
CA ILE A 57 0.69 -5.15 8.48
C ILE A 57 1.07 -6.57 8.06
N GLY A 58 2.33 -6.76 7.67
CA GLY A 58 2.87 -8.04 7.23
C GLY A 58 2.58 -8.39 5.76
N LEU A 59 3.51 -9.12 5.16
CA LEU A 59 3.52 -9.43 3.73
C LEU A 59 2.27 -10.20 3.25
N VAL A 60 1.81 -11.18 4.05
CA VAL A 60 0.64 -12.00 3.71
C VAL A 60 -0.62 -11.15 3.56
N THR A 61 -0.82 -10.18 4.45
CA THR A 61 -1.97 -9.26 4.41
C THR A 61 -1.87 -8.35 3.20
N ILE A 62 -0.69 -7.79 2.93
CA ILE A 62 -0.46 -6.91 1.76
C ILE A 62 -0.78 -7.65 0.46
N ARG A 63 -0.31 -8.90 0.30
CA ARG A 63 -0.59 -9.74 -0.89
C ARG A 63 -2.09 -10.00 -1.08
N LYS A 64 -2.83 -10.24 0.01
CA LYS A 64 -4.29 -10.48 -0.05
C LYS A 64 -5.09 -9.26 -0.49
N HIS A 65 -4.66 -8.06 -0.10
CA HIS A 65 -5.39 -6.82 -0.38
C HIS A 65 -4.94 -6.09 -1.66
N CYS A 66 -3.73 -6.35 -2.14
CA CYS A 66 -3.18 -5.75 -3.35
C CYS A 66 -2.75 -6.85 -4.33
N LEU A 67 -3.68 -7.23 -5.20
CA LEU A 67 -3.47 -8.31 -6.17
C LEU A 67 -2.41 -7.94 -7.22
N HIS A 68 -2.25 -6.65 -7.51
CA HIS A 68 -1.17 -6.20 -8.41
C HIS A 68 0.21 -6.44 -7.77
N PHE A 69 0.35 -6.12 -6.48
CA PHE A 69 1.58 -6.38 -5.75
C PHE A 69 1.86 -7.87 -5.62
N ASP A 70 0.85 -8.68 -5.31
CA ASP A 70 0.98 -10.14 -5.24
C ASP A 70 1.46 -10.74 -6.57
N LYS A 71 0.86 -10.35 -7.69
CA LYS A 71 1.26 -10.82 -9.03
C LYS A 71 2.70 -10.43 -9.37
N TRP A 72 3.08 -9.19 -9.06
CA TRP A 72 4.46 -8.72 -9.28
C TRP A 72 5.45 -9.52 -8.44
N LEU A 73 5.16 -9.70 -7.14
CA LEU A 73 6.03 -10.45 -6.24
C LEU A 73 6.12 -11.92 -6.64
N ALA A 74 5.01 -12.57 -7.00
CA ALA A 74 4.99 -13.95 -7.48
C ALA A 74 5.84 -14.12 -8.75
N SER A 75 5.85 -13.12 -9.63
CA SER A 75 6.70 -13.12 -10.83
C SER A 75 8.18 -13.10 -10.45
N LEU A 76 8.59 -12.30 -9.45
CA LEU A 76 9.96 -12.28 -8.94
C LEU A 76 10.34 -13.59 -8.23
N GLU A 77 9.45 -14.14 -7.42
CA GLU A 77 9.63 -15.44 -6.74
C GLU A 77 9.84 -16.58 -7.76
N GLY A 78 9.15 -16.52 -8.90
CA GLY A 78 9.31 -17.47 -10.01
C GLY A 78 10.66 -17.38 -10.73
N LEU A 79 11.33 -16.22 -10.72
CA LEU A 79 12.68 -16.09 -11.29
C LEU A 79 13.75 -16.78 -10.44
N ALA A 80 13.55 -16.84 -9.12
CA ALA A 80 14.46 -17.50 -8.20
C ALA A 80 14.33 -19.03 -8.21
N ASN A 81 13.18 -19.54 -8.65
CA ASN A 81 12.89 -20.97 -8.81
C ASN A 81 12.50 -21.28 -10.25
N PRO A 82 13.44 -21.18 -11.22
CA PRO A 82 13.14 -21.60 -12.58
C PRO A 82 12.72 -23.08 -12.53
N PRO A 83 11.69 -23.49 -13.30
CA PRO A 83 11.33 -24.90 -13.38
C PRO A 83 12.57 -25.69 -13.78
N LEU A 84 12.80 -26.82 -13.11
CA LEU A 84 13.86 -27.75 -13.49
C LEU A 84 13.54 -28.26 -14.90
N VAL A 85 14.07 -27.57 -15.92
CA VAL A 85 14.07 -28.09 -17.28
C VAL A 85 15.00 -29.29 -17.23
N GLY A 86 14.41 -30.48 -17.32
CA GLY A 86 15.12 -31.75 -17.34
C GLY A 86 16.24 -31.72 -18.38
N LYS A 87 17.40 -32.23 -17.98
CA LYS A 87 18.45 -32.65 -18.91
C LYS A 87 17.98 -33.85 -19.71
#